data_AF-A0A1G3HJM9-F1
#
_entry.id   AF-A0A1G3HJM9-F1
#
_cell.length_a   1.000
_cell.length_b   1.000
_cell.length_c   1.000
_cell.angle_alpha   90.00
_cell.angle_beta   90.00
_cell.angle_gamma   90.00
#
_symmetry.space_group_name_H-M   'P 1'
#
loop_
_entity.id
_entity.type
_entity.pdbx_description
1 polymer ?
#
loop_
_entity_poly.entity_id
_entity_poly.type
_entity_poly.pdbx_seq_one_letter_code
_entity_poly.pdbx_strand_id
1 'polypeptide(L)'
;MDANARFSYLITLPDGSRCDITVVLDAATLQCLEPEAQARPWTALGYHQCRDCPLSGSAETLCPMAAHLAPVVEKIGALLSFEELEVDIAWGPRQLHGKAPAQRIASSLIGLVAATSGCPRSAFLKPMAWFHLPFATEEETLFRAVSTYLLAQYFAAARGETPDWSLALLKQHYTELHRVNVAMSQRLREACQQDAMVNAVVLLDLFAKAVPFSVEESLESLKPLFAANPP
;
A
#
# COMPACT_ATOMS: atom_id res chain seq x y z
N MET A 1 16.39 2.08 14.41
CA MET A 1 14.97 2.22 14.75
C MET A 1 14.72 1.19 15.83
N ASP A 2 14.38 1.62 17.03
CA ASP A 2 14.58 0.78 18.23
C ASP A 2 13.34 -0.05 18.61
N ALA A 3 12.21 0.19 17.95
CA ALA A 3 10.96 -0.55 18.15
C ALA A 3 10.20 -0.75 16.83
N ASN A 4 9.50 -1.88 16.72
CA ASN A 4 8.60 -2.20 15.62
C ASN A 4 7.47 -1.18 15.52
N ALA A 5 7.07 -0.84 14.30
CA ALA A 5 5.91 0.03 14.08
C ALA A 5 4.62 -0.82 14.15
N ARG A 6 3.60 -0.31 14.83
CA ARG A 6 2.29 -0.98 14.96
C ARG A 6 1.18 -0.04 14.53
N PHE A 7 0.29 -0.54 13.69
CA PHE A 7 -0.91 0.13 13.21
C PHE A 7 -2.12 -0.74 13.57
N SER A 8 -2.97 -0.26 14.47
CA SER A 8 -4.18 -0.98 14.87
C SER A 8 -5.40 -0.35 14.21
N TYR A 9 -6.23 -1.15 13.55
CA TYR A 9 -7.51 -0.76 12.96
C TYR A 9 -8.63 -1.50 13.68
N LEU A 10 -9.44 -0.79 14.45
CA LEU A 10 -10.67 -1.32 15.02
C LEU A 10 -11.84 -0.81 14.18
N ILE A 11 -12.51 -1.73 13.50
CA ILE A 11 -13.61 -1.44 12.57
C ILE A 11 -14.91 -1.94 13.21
N THR A 12 -15.90 -1.08 13.32
CA THR A 12 -17.25 -1.48 13.73
C THR A 12 -18.08 -1.79 12.48
N LEU A 13 -18.52 -3.03 12.37
CA LEU A 13 -19.31 -3.55 11.25
C LEU A 13 -20.80 -3.15 11.41
N PRO A 14 -21.63 -3.25 10.34
CA PRO A 14 -23.02 -2.78 10.40
C PRO A 14 -23.90 -3.52 11.40
N ASP A 15 -23.56 -4.78 11.69
CA ASP A 15 -24.26 -5.60 12.69
C ASP A 15 -23.86 -5.22 14.14
N GLY A 16 -23.01 -4.22 14.31
CA GLY A 16 -22.47 -3.75 15.59
C GLY A 16 -21.30 -4.58 16.11
N SER A 17 -20.94 -5.68 15.44
CA SER A 17 -19.74 -6.44 15.76
C SER A 17 -18.49 -5.62 15.44
N ARG A 18 -17.37 -5.98 16.07
CA ARG A 18 -16.09 -5.29 15.88
C ARG A 18 -15.04 -6.24 15.37
N CYS A 19 -14.26 -5.75 14.42
CA CYS A 19 -13.12 -6.46 13.87
C CYS A 19 -11.84 -5.65 14.10
N ASP A 20 -10.84 -6.28 14.73
CA ASP A 20 -9.48 -5.74 14.83
C ASP A 20 -8.60 -6.26 13.69
N ILE A 21 -7.88 -5.36 13.03
CA ILE A 21 -6.78 -5.68 12.12
C ILE A 21 -5.56 -4.91 12.59
N THR A 22 -4.54 -5.63 13.01
CA THR A 22 -3.25 -5.06 13.36
C THR A 22 -2.26 -5.32 12.23
N VAL A 23 -1.51 -4.28 11.84
CA VAL A 23 -0.31 -4.41 11.03
C VAL A 23 0.92 -4.06 11.87
N VAL A 24 1.86 -5.01 12.00
CA VAL A 24 3.14 -4.81 12.70
C VAL A 24 4.27 -4.88 11.69
N LEU A 25 5.16 -3.88 11.70
CA LEU A 25 6.33 -3.80 10.82
C LEU A 25 7.62 -3.99 11.63
N ASP A 26 8.49 -4.86 11.13
CA ASP A 26 9.83 -5.04 11.66
C ASP A 26 10.69 -3.79 11.49
N ALA A 27 11.32 -3.31 12.56
CA ALA A 27 12.09 -2.07 12.57
C ALA A 27 13.38 -2.12 11.75
N ALA A 28 13.92 -3.31 11.47
CA ALA A 28 15.16 -3.46 10.72
C ALA A 28 14.91 -3.63 9.21
N THR A 29 13.88 -4.39 8.85
CA THR A 29 13.61 -4.85 7.48
C THR A 29 12.41 -4.17 6.83
N LEU A 30 11.56 -3.50 7.64
CA LEU A 30 10.29 -2.92 7.25
C LEU A 30 9.30 -3.96 6.67
N GLN A 31 9.49 -5.24 7.00
CA GLN A 31 8.58 -6.31 6.58
C GLN A 31 7.40 -6.41 7.55
N CYS A 32 6.25 -6.80 7.01
CA CYS A 32 5.04 -7.11 7.76
C CYS A 32 5.27 -8.39 8.58
N LEU A 33 5.21 -8.26 9.90
CA LEU A 33 5.21 -9.37 10.85
C LEU A 33 3.77 -9.84 11.10
N GLU A 34 2.85 -8.88 11.27
CA GLU A 34 1.41 -9.12 11.40
C GLU A 34 0.67 -8.26 10.36
N PRO A 35 -0.41 -8.75 9.73
CA PRO A 35 -0.89 -10.14 9.80
C PRO A 35 0.11 -11.13 9.18
N GLU A 36 0.27 -12.31 9.77
CA GLU A 36 1.15 -13.35 9.24
C GLU A 36 0.67 -13.83 7.87
N ALA A 37 1.60 -14.17 6.99
CA ALA A 37 1.30 -14.72 5.68
C ALA A 37 0.56 -16.05 5.80
N GLN A 38 -0.60 -16.18 5.13
CA GLN A 38 -1.38 -17.42 5.12
C GLN A 38 -1.54 -18.00 3.72
N ALA A 39 -1.37 -19.32 3.64
CA ALA A 39 -1.65 -20.08 2.43
C ALA A 39 -3.16 -20.25 2.25
N ARG A 40 -3.67 -19.86 1.07
CA ARG A 40 -5.01 -20.12 0.57
C ARG A 40 -4.88 -20.43 -0.93
N PRO A 41 -5.88 -21.09 -1.56
CA PRO A 41 -5.81 -21.39 -2.99
C PRO A 41 -5.48 -20.17 -3.87
N TRP A 42 -6.10 -19.02 -3.58
CA TRP A 42 -5.90 -17.78 -4.33
C TRP A 42 -4.59 -17.05 -4.02
N THR A 43 -3.84 -17.46 -2.98
CA THR A 43 -2.54 -16.85 -2.62
C THR A 43 -1.36 -17.55 -3.25
N ALA A 44 -1.57 -18.70 -3.92
CA ALA A 44 -0.53 -19.39 -4.69
C ALA A 44 0.11 -18.44 -5.73
N LEU A 45 1.42 -18.52 -5.92
CA LEU A 45 2.14 -17.60 -6.81
C LEU A 45 1.58 -17.62 -8.24
N GLY A 46 1.27 -18.81 -8.76
CA GLY A 46 0.73 -19.01 -10.11
C GLY A 46 -0.73 -18.57 -10.31
N TYR A 47 -1.48 -18.27 -9.23
CA TYR A 47 -2.90 -17.94 -9.32
C TYR A 47 -3.12 -16.48 -9.73
N HIS A 48 -3.54 -16.15 -10.95
CA HIS A 48 -3.52 -14.75 -11.45
C HIS A 48 -2.16 -14.09 -11.16
N GLN A 49 -1.08 -14.74 -11.60
CA GLN A 49 0.27 -14.22 -11.44
C GLN A 49 0.42 -12.88 -12.19
N CYS A 50 1.13 -11.93 -11.58
CA CYS A 50 1.45 -10.67 -12.26
C CYS A 50 2.30 -10.98 -13.51
N ARG A 51 2.05 -10.26 -14.61
CA ARG A 51 2.94 -10.29 -15.77
C ARG A 51 4.35 -9.87 -15.35
N ASP A 52 5.38 -10.60 -15.81
CA ASP A 52 6.79 -10.34 -15.52
C ASP A 52 7.09 -10.29 -14.01
N CYS A 53 6.43 -11.17 -13.23
CA CYS A 53 6.63 -11.30 -11.79
C CYS A 53 8.09 -11.71 -11.48
N PRO A 54 8.83 -10.95 -10.66
CA PRO A 54 10.23 -11.26 -10.33
C PRO A 54 10.45 -12.57 -9.56
N LEU A 55 9.38 -13.14 -9.00
CA LEU A 55 9.42 -14.41 -8.27
C LEU A 55 9.12 -15.61 -9.19
N SER A 56 8.88 -15.39 -10.49
CA SER A 56 8.65 -16.49 -11.43
C SER A 56 9.89 -17.38 -11.52
N GLY A 57 9.74 -18.67 -11.25
CA GLY A 57 10.85 -19.62 -11.25
C GLY A 57 11.72 -19.60 -9.99
N SER A 58 11.36 -18.81 -8.96
CA SER A 58 11.98 -18.92 -7.64
C SER A 58 11.42 -20.12 -6.86
N ALA A 59 11.94 -20.37 -5.66
CA ALA A 59 11.40 -21.37 -4.74
C ALA A 59 10.09 -20.93 -4.06
N GLU A 60 9.66 -19.67 -4.25
CA GLU A 60 8.45 -19.12 -3.63
C GLU A 60 7.20 -19.76 -4.22
N THR A 61 6.40 -20.39 -3.37
CA THR A 61 5.14 -21.02 -3.79
C THR A 61 3.93 -20.11 -3.63
N LEU A 62 4.06 -19.05 -2.82
CA LEU A 62 3.00 -18.08 -2.53
C LEU A 62 3.37 -16.70 -3.08
N CYS A 63 2.35 -15.95 -3.50
CA CYS A 63 2.51 -14.51 -3.69
C CYS A 63 2.58 -13.84 -2.32
N PRO A 64 3.67 -13.15 -1.96
CA PRO A 64 3.85 -12.56 -0.63
C PRO A 64 2.72 -11.59 -0.27
N MET A 65 2.35 -10.72 -1.22
CA MET A 65 1.25 -9.77 -1.02
C MET A 65 -0.09 -10.47 -0.80
N ALA A 66 -0.40 -11.48 -1.62
CA ALA A 66 -1.66 -12.21 -1.48
C ALA A 66 -1.72 -12.95 -0.14
N ALA A 67 -0.61 -13.59 0.27
CA ALA A 67 -0.55 -14.36 1.50
C ALA A 67 -0.73 -13.47 2.75
N HIS A 68 -0.12 -12.29 2.80
CA HIS A 68 -0.35 -11.34 3.89
C HIS A 68 -1.74 -10.67 3.85
N LEU A 69 -2.38 -10.58 2.68
CA LEU A 69 -3.74 -10.07 2.58
C LEU A 69 -4.81 -11.10 2.96
N ALA A 70 -4.49 -12.39 3.01
CA ALA A 70 -5.47 -13.42 3.32
C ALA A 70 -6.20 -13.22 4.66
N PRO A 71 -5.51 -12.91 5.78
CA PRO A 71 -6.18 -12.64 7.05
C PRO A 71 -7.04 -11.36 7.02
N VAL A 72 -6.68 -10.38 6.18
CA VAL A 72 -7.47 -9.16 5.98
C VAL A 72 -8.75 -9.49 5.21
N VAL A 73 -8.65 -10.29 4.15
CA VAL A 73 -9.80 -10.75 3.35
C VAL A 73 -10.78 -11.55 4.20
N GLU A 74 -10.30 -12.40 5.11
CA GLU A 74 -11.19 -13.16 6.02
C GLU A 74 -12.04 -12.28 6.93
N LYS A 75 -11.50 -11.12 7.32
CA LYS A 75 -12.13 -10.19 8.24
C LYS A 75 -13.09 -9.22 7.58
N ILE A 76 -12.74 -8.71 6.39
CA ILE A 76 -13.46 -7.61 5.73
C ILE A 76 -13.80 -7.88 4.25
N GLY A 77 -13.55 -9.09 3.73
CA GLY A 77 -13.83 -9.47 2.34
C GLY A 77 -15.31 -9.69 2.01
N ALA A 78 -16.20 -9.60 3.00
CA ALA A 78 -17.64 -9.69 2.83
C ALA A 78 -18.35 -8.32 2.85
N LEU A 79 -17.61 -7.21 2.95
CA LEU A 79 -18.17 -5.86 3.03
C LEU A 79 -18.49 -5.28 1.65
N LEU A 80 -19.58 -4.53 1.56
CA LEU A 80 -19.90 -3.74 0.38
C LEU A 80 -19.05 -2.46 0.33
N SER A 81 -18.57 -2.08 -0.85
CA SER A 81 -17.60 -0.97 -1.00
C SER A 81 -18.05 0.35 -0.41
N PHE A 82 -19.32 0.69 -0.58
CA PHE A 82 -19.93 1.96 -0.17
C PHE A 82 -20.49 1.93 1.26
N GLU A 83 -20.33 0.81 1.96
CA GLU A 83 -20.80 0.66 3.33
C GLU A 83 -20.00 1.58 4.26
N GLU A 84 -20.69 2.51 4.91
CA GLU A 84 -20.08 3.45 5.86
C GLU A 84 -19.84 2.77 7.20
N LEU A 85 -18.57 2.72 7.62
CA LEU A 85 -18.14 2.04 8.83
C LEU A 85 -17.46 3.02 9.79
N GLU A 86 -17.67 2.80 11.09
CA GLU A 86 -16.89 3.47 12.12
C GLU A 86 -15.53 2.80 12.27
N VAL A 87 -14.48 3.60 12.32
CA VAL A 87 -13.10 3.11 12.39
C VAL A 87 -12.27 3.93 13.37
N ASP A 88 -11.56 3.23 14.23
CA ASP A 88 -10.52 3.75 15.10
C ASP A 88 -9.16 3.22 14.63
N ILE A 89 -8.24 4.12 14.29
CA ILE A 89 -6.90 3.79 13.83
C ILE A 89 -5.88 4.38 14.79
N ALA A 90 -4.95 3.57 15.30
CA ALA A 90 -3.89 4.02 16.19
C ALA A 90 -2.51 3.59 15.69
N TRP A 91 -1.52 4.49 15.75
CA TRP A 91 -0.12 4.19 15.43
C TRP A 91 0.85 5.14 16.12
N GLY A 92 1.79 4.58 16.89
CA GLY A 92 2.64 5.36 17.77
C GLY A 92 1.80 6.28 18.69
N PRO A 93 2.06 7.60 18.73
CA PRO A 93 1.28 8.55 19.53
C PRO A 93 0.02 9.07 18.81
N ARG A 94 -0.29 8.61 17.59
CA ARG A 94 -1.38 9.13 16.77
C ARG A 94 -2.62 8.25 16.89
N GLN A 95 -3.77 8.91 16.84
CA GLN A 95 -5.08 8.28 16.77
C GLN A 95 -5.93 9.01 15.73
N LEU A 96 -6.77 8.25 15.04
CA LEU A 96 -7.78 8.74 14.11
C LEU A 96 -9.07 8.00 14.41
N HIS A 97 -10.15 8.75 14.64
CA HIS A 97 -11.51 8.24 14.78
C HIS A 97 -12.38 8.86 13.70
N GLY A 98 -13.22 8.07 13.04
CA GLY A 98 -14.14 8.61 12.07
C GLY A 98 -15.01 7.56 11.38
N LYS A 99 -15.68 8.00 10.31
CA LYS A 99 -16.44 7.15 9.41
C LYS A 99 -15.84 7.20 8.02
N ALA A 100 -15.82 6.05 7.35
CA ALA A 100 -15.37 5.96 5.97
C ALA A 100 -16.05 4.76 5.26
N PRO A 101 -16.17 4.82 3.93
CA PRO A 101 -16.57 3.66 3.14
C PRO A 101 -15.60 2.48 3.35
N ALA A 102 -16.12 1.25 3.37
CA ALA A 102 -15.33 0.04 3.53
C ALA A 102 -14.16 -0.05 2.55
N GLN A 103 -14.35 0.37 1.29
CA GLN A 103 -13.28 0.39 0.28
C GLN A 103 -12.13 1.35 0.63
N ARG A 104 -12.38 2.45 1.34
CA ARG A 104 -11.33 3.40 1.78
C ARG A 104 -10.52 2.82 2.93
N ILE A 105 -11.18 2.14 3.86
CA ILE A 105 -10.54 1.42 4.97
C ILE A 105 -9.67 0.28 4.42
N ALA A 106 -10.25 -0.55 3.54
CA ALA A 106 -9.54 -1.61 2.86
C ALA A 106 -8.37 -1.07 2.02
N SER A 107 -8.51 0.06 1.32
CA SER A 107 -7.44 0.67 0.52
C SER A 107 -6.25 1.08 1.38
N SER A 108 -6.51 1.68 2.55
CA SER A 108 -5.50 2.04 3.55
C SER A 108 -4.74 0.81 4.06
N LEU A 109 -5.45 -0.27 4.42
CA LEU A 109 -4.86 -1.53 4.89
C LEU A 109 -4.07 -2.24 3.79
N ILE A 110 -4.64 -2.34 2.58
CA ILE A 110 -4.00 -3.01 1.45
C ILE A 110 -2.72 -2.27 1.07
N GLY A 111 -2.73 -0.94 0.99
CA GLY A 111 -1.52 -0.17 0.67
C GLY A 111 -0.39 -0.43 1.67
N LEU A 112 -0.72 -0.47 2.96
CA LEU A 112 0.23 -0.74 4.05
C LEU A 112 0.80 -2.16 3.97
N VAL A 113 -0.07 -3.17 3.85
CA VAL A 113 0.34 -4.59 3.77
C VAL A 113 1.10 -4.85 2.46
N ALA A 114 0.64 -4.31 1.33
CA ALA A 114 1.28 -4.49 0.03
C ALA A 114 2.74 -4.04 0.04
N ALA A 115 2.99 -2.81 0.54
CA ALA A 115 4.31 -2.21 0.61
C ALA A 115 5.30 -3.01 1.48
N THR A 116 4.79 -3.78 2.44
CA THR A 116 5.58 -4.44 3.48
C THR A 116 5.50 -5.97 3.42
N SER A 117 4.79 -6.52 2.45
CA SER A 117 4.57 -7.97 2.29
C SER A 117 5.78 -8.79 1.84
N GLY A 118 6.85 -8.13 1.38
CA GLY A 118 7.97 -8.79 0.71
C GLY A 118 7.84 -8.90 -0.81
N CYS A 119 6.75 -8.41 -1.42
CA CYS A 119 6.65 -8.29 -2.88
C CYS A 119 7.71 -7.31 -3.44
N PRO A 120 8.60 -7.73 -4.37
CA PRO A 120 9.65 -6.86 -4.88
C PRO A 120 9.14 -5.61 -5.63
N ARG A 121 7.95 -5.69 -6.23
CA ARG A 121 7.37 -4.60 -7.05
C ARG A 121 6.75 -3.48 -6.21
N SER A 122 6.40 -3.73 -4.95
CA SER A 122 5.86 -2.72 -4.02
C SER A 122 6.89 -2.27 -2.97
N ALA A 123 8.06 -2.92 -2.91
CA ALA A 123 9.07 -2.68 -1.86
C ALA A 123 9.59 -1.23 -1.80
N PHE A 124 9.54 -0.48 -2.90
CA PHE A 124 9.93 0.94 -2.92
C PHE A 124 9.03 1.82 -2.03
N LEU A 125 7.82 1.34 -1.68
CA LEU A 125 6.88 2.03 -0.81
C LEU A 125 7.14 1.80 0.69
N LYS A 126 8.10 0.96 1.07
CA LYS A 126 8.40 0.64 2.48
C LYS A 126 8.60 1.87 3.37
N PRO A 127 9.33 2.93 2.97
CA PRO A 127 9.45 4.10 3.84
C PRO A 127 8.12 4.85 4.02
N MET A 128 7.26 4.87 3.00
CA MET A 128 5.90 5.41 3.13
C MET A 128 5.02 4.55 4.04
N ALA A 129 5.20 3.22 4.04
CA ALA A 129 4.51 2.33 4.97
C ALA A 129 4.99 2.52 6.43
N TRP A 130 6.27 2.80 6.64
CA TRP A 130 6.78 3.15 7.97
C TRP A 130 6.13 4.44 8.50
N PHE A 131 5.99 5.45 7.64
CA PHE A 131 5.26 6.69 7.91
C PHE A 131 3.84 6.65 7.36
N HIS A 132 3.13 5.53 7.54
CA HIS A 132 1.79 5.34 6.97
C HIS A 132 0.86 6.48 7.37
N LEU A 133 0.09 6.96 6.39
CA LEU A 133 -0.94 7.98 6.57
C LEU A 133 -2.27 7.38 6.11
N PRO A 134 -3.11 6.93 7.06
CA PRO A 134 -4.44 6.44 6.72
C PRO A 134 -5.27 7.53 6.03
N PHE A 135 -6.01 7.14 5.00
CA PHE A 135 -6.93 8.02 4.26
C PHE A 135 -6.29 9.23 3.57
N ALA A 136 -5.00 9.14 3.25
CA ALA A 136 -4.29 10.17 2.50
C ALA A 136 -5.06 10.64 1.26
N THR A 137 -5.01 11.94 1.00
CA THR A 137 -5.51 12.52 -0.26
C THR A 137 -4.56 12.17 -1.41
N GLU A 138 -5.00 12.42 -2.65
CA GLU A 138 -4.15 12.23 -3.83
C GLU A 138 -2.92 13.16 -3.78
N GLU A 139 -3.12 14.42 -3.36
CA GLU A 139 -2.04 15.41 -3.19
C GLU A 139 -1.03 14.97 -2.12
N GLU A 140 -1.50 14.50 -0.95
CA GLU A 140 -0.63 13.96 0.10
C GLU A 140 0.12 12.71 -0.36
N THR A 141 -0.55 11.85 -1.13
CA THR A 141 0.05 10.61 -1.66
C THR A 141 1.15 10.95 -2.67
N LEU A 142 0.91 11.91 -3.56
CA LEU A 142 1.90 12.42 -4.51
C LEU A 142 3.10 13.05 -3.80
N PHE A 143 2.84 13.98 -2.88
CA PHE A 143 3.89 14.64 -2.11
C PHE A 143 4.78 13.62 -1.41
N ARG A 144 4.17 12.63 -0.73
CA ARG A 144 4.88 11.57 -0.01
C ARG A 144 5.65 10.67 -0.96
N ALA A 145 5.07 10.26 -2.09
CA ALA A 145 5.73 9.40 -3.07
C ALA A 145 6.99 10.04 -3.65
N VAL A 146 6.88 11.28 -4.14
CA VAL A 146 8.01 11.98 -4.75
C VAL A 146 9.06 12.35 -3.70
N SER A 147 8.66 12.91 -2.55
CA SER A 147 9.60 13.31 -1.50
C SER A 147 10.37 12.11 -0.94
N THR A 148 9.69 10.98 -0.73
CA THR A 148 10.32 9.74 -0.27
C THR A 148 11.30 9.21 -1.30
N TYR A 149 10.92 9.21 -2.58
CA TYR A 149 11.77 8.77 -3.66
C TYR A 149 13.03 9.63 -3.79
N LEU A 150 12.88 10.96 -3.83
CA LEU A 150 14.01 11.89 -3.92
C LEU A 150 14.95 11.78 -2.71
N LEU A 151 14.43 11.50 -1.52
CA LEU A 151 15.26 11.21 -0.35
C LEU A 151 16.06 9.91 -0.51
N ALA A 152 15.47 8.87 -1.11
CA ALA A 152 16.20 7.65 -1.46
C ALA A 152 17.33 7.93 -2.47
N GLN A 153 17.06 8.78 -3.47
CA GLN A 153 18.06 9.22 -4.46
C GLN A 153 19.19 10.05 -3.81
N TYR A 154 18.87 10.92 -2.86
CA TYR A 154 19.86 11.63 -2.07
C TYR A 154 20.80 10.68 -1.33
N PHE A 155 20.25 9.64 -0.67
CA PHE A 155 21.10 8.63 0.00
C PHE A 155 21.91 7.79 -0.98
N ALA A 156 21.38 7.52 -2.18
CA ALA A 156 22.14 6.85 -3.25
C ALA A 156 23.36 7.69 -3.66
N ALA A 157 23.17 8.99 -3.90
CA ALA A 157 24.26 9.92 -4.21
C ALA A 157 25.30 9.99 -3.08
N ALA A 158 24.86 9.99 -1.81
CA ALA A 158 25.76 9.97 -0.66
C ALA A 158 26.62 8.69 -0.56
N ARG A 159 26.17 7.58 -1.18
CA ARG A 159 26.94 6.33 -1.30
C ARG A 159 27.79 6.26 -2.58
N GLY A 160 27.80 7.30 -3.41
CA GLY A 160 28.53 7.34 -4.69
C GLY A 160 27.80 6.67 -5.86
N GLU A 161 26.51 6.33 -5.70
CA GLU A 161 25.67 5.85 -6.80
C GLU A 161 25.17 7.03 -7.65
N THR A 162 24.72 6.77 -8.89
CA THR A 162 24.13 7.81 -9.74
C THR A 162 22.64 7.99 -9.40
N PRO A 163 22.23 9.15 -8.86
CA PRO A 163 20.81 9.40 -8.56
C PRO A 163 19.99 9.69 -9.82
N ASP A 164 18.75 9.18 -9.87
CA ASP A 164 17.73 9.56 -10.84
C ASP A 164 16.90 10.76 -10.33
N TRP A 165 17.35 11.98 -10.66
CA TRP A 165 16.59 13.21 -10.38
C TRP A 165 15.40 13.43 -11.34
N SER A 166 15.33 12.67 -12.43
CA SER A 166 14.28 12.80 -13.45
C SER A 166 13.01 12.02 -13.14
N LEU A 167 12.99 11.27 -12.02
CA LEU A 167 11.90 10.40 -11.59
C LEU A 167 11.60 9.25 -12.56
N ALA A 168 12.49 8.95 -13.51
CA ALA A 168 12.31 7.90 -14.50
C ALA A 168 12.07 6.51 -13.85
N LEU A 169 12.85 6.14 -12.83
CA LEU A 169 12.64 4.87 -12.13
C LEU A 169 11.38 4.89 -11.27
N LEU A 170 11.00 6.04 -10.70
CA LEU A 170 9.74 6.18 -9.97
C LEU A 170 8.54 5.88 -10.89
N LYS A 171 8.53 6.46 -12.09
CA LYS A 171 7.51 6.17 -13.11
C LYS A 171 7.48 4.70 -13.50
N GLN A 172 8.65 4.08 -13.64
CA GLN A 172 8.76 2.65 -13.90
C GLN A 172 8.18 1.83 -12.74
N HIS A 173 8.52 2.14 -11.49
CA HIS A 173 7.99 1.46 -10.30
C HIS A 173 6.46 1.50 -10.26
N TYR A 174 5.85 2.66 -10.53
CA TYR A 174 4.39 2.78 -10.57
C TYR A 174 3.76 2.05 -11.76
N THR A 175 4.42 2.00 -12.92
CA THR A 175 3.97 1.18 -14.06
C THR A 175 3.93 -0.32 -13.69
N GLU A 176 4.94 -0.80 -12.95
CA GLU A 176 4.97 -2.18 -12.49
C GLU A 176 3.95 -2.43 -11.36
N LEU A 177 3.78 -1.46 -10.46
CA LEU A 177 2.76 -1.53 -9.40
C LEU A 177 1.35 -1.60 -9.99
N HIS A 178 1.05 -0.88 -11.07
CA HIS A 178 -0.20 -1.00 -11.80
C HIS A 178 -0.48 -2.46 -12.22
N ARG A 179 0.53 -3.16 -12.77
CA ARG A 179 0.39 -4.58 -13.14
C ARG A 179 0.11 -5.47 -11.92
N VAL A 180 0.74 -5.17 -10.78
CA VAL A 180 0.49 -5.87 -9.52
C VAL A 180 -0.95 -5.66 -9.06
N ASN A 181 -1.43 -4.42 -9.06
CA ASN A 181 -2.79 -4.07 -8.66
C ASN A 181 -3.83 -4.74 -9.57
N VAL A 182 -3.63 -4.74 -10.88
CA VAL A 182 -4.51 -5.45 -11.83
C VAL A 182 -4.59 -6.94 -11.48
N ALA A 183 -3.45 -7.61 -11.34
CA ALA A 183 -3.42 -9.04 -10.99
C ALA A 183 -4.03 -9.32 -9.60
N MET A 184 -3.77 -8.46 -8.61
CA MET A 184 -4.37 -8.59 -7.29
C MET A 184 -5.89 -8.39 -7.31
N SER A 185 -6.39 -7.46 -8.12
CA SER A 185 -7.84 -7.25 -8.25
C SER A 185 -8.56 -8.49 -8.78
N GLN A 186 -7.90 -9.26 -9.66
CA GLN A 186 -8.40 -10.54 -10.16
C GLN A 186 -8.44 -11.60 -9.06
N ARG A 187 -7.36 -11.71 -8.26
CA ARG A 187 -7.32 -12.60 -7.09
C ARG A 187 -8.44 -12.28 -6.11
N LEU A 188 -8.59 -11.01 -5.75
CA LEU A 188 -9.58 -10.57 -4.75
C LEU A 188 -11.02 -10.76 -5.24
N ARG A 189 -11.27 -10.62 -6.55
CA ARG A 189 -12.60 -10.88 -7.13
C ARG A 189 -13.08 -12.32 -6.93
N GLU A 190 -12.14 -13.27 -6.86
CA GLU A 190 -12.46 -14.68 -6.63
C GLU A 190 -12.37 -15.08 -5.14
N ALA A 191 -11.61 -14.31 -4.35
CA ALA A 191 -11.43 -14.56 -2.92
C ALA A 191 -12.50 -13.92 -2.02
N CYS A 192 -13.13 -12.83 -2.46
CA CYS A 192 -14.08 -12.04 -1.68
C CYS A 192 -15.53 -12.32 -2.07
N GLN A 193 -16.44 -12.19 -1.10
CA GLN A 193 -17.88 -12.32 -1.34
C GLN A 193 -18.48 -11.03 -1.92
N GLN A 194 -17.89 -9.89 -1.55
CA GLN A 194 -18.32 -8.56 -1.96
C GLN A 194 -17.13 -7.75 -2.50
N ASP A 195 -17.39 -6.52 -2.92
CA ASP A 195 -16.49 -5.76 -3.78
C ASP A 195 -15.56 -4.77 -3.06
N ALA A 196 -15.67 -4.58 -1.73
CA ALA A 196 -14.88 -3.59 -0.99
C ALA A 196 -13.36 -3.74 -1.21
N MET A 197 -12.85 -4.97 -1.14
CA MET A 197 -11.42 -5.25 -1.33
C MET A 197 -10.97 -5.04 -2.79
N VAL A 198 -11.85 -5.35 -3.75
CA VAL A 198 -11.54 -5.16 -5.18
C VAL A 198 -11.48 -3.68 -5.50
N ASN A 199 -12.48 -2.91 -5.09
CA ASN A 199 -12.54 -1.48 -5.33
C ASN A 199 -11.48 -0.71 -4.53
N ALA A 200 -11.08 -1.23 -3.36
CA ALA A 200 -9.92 -0.71 -2.63
C ALA A 200 -8.61 -0.78 -3.43
N VAL A 201 -8.37 -1.88 -4.15
CA VAL A 201 -7.22 -2.00 -5.07
C VAL A 201 -7.39 -1.08 -6.27
N VAL A 202 -8.61 -0.93 -6.81
CA VAL A 202 -8.87 0.03 -7.91
C VAL A 202 -8.51 1.45 -7.48
N LEU A 203 -8.87 1.88 -6.25
CA LEU A 203 -8.49 3.19 -5.73
C LEU A 203 -6.96 3.38 -5.70
N LEU A 204 -6.20 2.37 -5.26
CA LEU A 204 -4.74 2.41 -5.29
C LEU A 204 -4.20 2.42 -6.73
N ASP A 205 -4.87 1.71 -7.64
CA ASP A 205 -4.47 1.58 -9.02
C ASP A 205 -4.66 2.85 -9.84
N LEU A 206 -5.70 3.64 -9.55
CA LEU A 206 -5.90 4.95 -10.17
C LEU A 206 -4.66 5.82 -9.98
N PHE A 207 -4.09 5.83 -8.78
CA PHE A 207 -2.85 6.55 -8.50
C PHE A 207 -1.65 5.93 -9.23
N ALA A 208 -1.48 4.60 -9.16
CA ALA A 208 -0.36 3.93 -9.83
C ALA A 208 -0.37 4.11 -11.36
N LYS A 209 -1.54 4.22 -11.96
CA LYS A 209 -1.73 4.49 -13.39
C LYS A 209 -1.48 5.95 -13.76
N ALA A 210 -1.80 6.90 -12.88
CA ALA A 210 -1.65 8.33 -13.15
C ALA A 210 -0.19 8.80 -13.09
N VAL A 211 0.55 8.39 -12.05
CA VAL A 211 1.91 8.89 -11.76
C VAL A 211 2.86 8.85 -12.97
N PRO A 212 2.94 7.76 -13.78
CA PRO A 212 3.84 7.71 -14.93
C PRO A 212 3.65 8.84 -15.95
N PHE A 213 2.43 9.39 -16.07
CA PHE A 213 2.07 10.38 -17.07
C PHE A 213 1.93 11.80 -16.51
N SER A 214 1.51 11.94 -15.25
CA SER A 214 1.11 13.23 -14.68
C SER A 214 2.02 13.75 -13.57
N VAL A 215 3.05 13.01 -13.15
CA VAL A 215 3.84 13.39 -11.97
C VAL A 215 4.49 14.77 -12.12
N GLU A 216 5.04 15.12 -13.27
CA GLU A 216 5.62 16.46 -13.48
C GLU A 216 4.58 17.57 -13.38
N GLU A 217 3.44 17.42 -14.05
CA GLU A 217 2.33 18.39 -13.99
C GLU A 217 1.79 18.51 -12.57
N SER A 218 1.68 17.39 -11.85
CA SER A 218 1.20 17.37 -10.48
C SER A 218 2.24 17.94 -9.49
N LEU A 219 3.53 17.96 -9.85
CA LEU A 219 4.56 18.66 -9.07
C LEU A 219 4.51 20.18 -9.30
N GLU A 220 4.10 20.65 -10.48
CA GLU A 220 3.88 22.07 -10.73
C GLU A 220 2.84 22.65 -9.76
N SER A 221 1.78 21.90 -9.44
CA SER A 221 0.76 22.36 -8.48
C SER A 221 1.29 22.49 -7.05
N LEU A 222 2.39 21.81 -6.70
CA LEU A 222 3.02 21.89 -5.39
C LEU A 222 4.04 23.03 -5.27
N LYS A 223 4.53 23.59 -6.39
CA LYS A 223 5.53 24.69 -6.38
C LYS A 223 5.15 25.88 -5.51
N PRO A 224 3.90 26.37 -5.48
CA PRO A 224 3.53 27.51 -4.64
C PRO A 224 3.83 27.32 -3.15
N LEU A 225 3.82 26.07 -2.65
CA LEU A 225 4.13 25.75 -1.25
C LEU A 225 5.60 26.07 -0.87
N PHE A 226 6.49 26.12 -1.85
CA PHE A 226 7.93 26.38 -1.66
C PHE A 226 8.32 27.81 -2.05
N ALA A 227 7.44 28.56 -2.71
CA ALA A 227 7.73 29.90 -3.19
C ALA A 227 7.94 30.93 -2.05
N ALA A 228 7.34 30.69 -0.88
CA ALA A 228 7.46 31.58 0.28
C ALA A 228 8.81 31.46 1.03
N ASN A 229 9.58 30.39 0.80
CA ASN A 229 10.89 30.14 1.42
C ASN A 229 11.82 29.41 0.42
N PRO A 230 12.37 30.12 -0.58
CA PRO A 230 13.35 29.54 -1.49
C PRO A 230 14.64 29.17 -0.71
N PRO A 231 15.36 28.11 -1.14
CA PRO A 231 16.64 27.71 -0.54
C PRO A 231 17.74 28.76 -0.69
#